data_AF-A0A832SEF7-F1
#
_entry.id   AF-A0A832SEF7-F1
#
_cell.length_a   1.000
_cell.length_b   1.000
_cell.length_c   1.000
_cell.angle_alpha   90.00
_cell.angle_beta   90.00
_cell.angle_gamma   90.00
#
_symmetry.space_group_name_H-M   'P 1'
#
loop_
_entity.id
_entity.type
_entity.pdbx_description
1 polymer ?
#
loop_
_entity_poly.entity_id
_entity_poly.type
_entity_poly.pdbx_seq_one_letter_code
_entity_poly.pdbx_strand_id
1 'polypeptide(L)'
;MSWSAKRAGFESGSSGNSSWGKSRTHRVAYLSDFWQWRAGLLASLARENIPVKQEPDGTIVAKFGTEYRAMTPQQQQENYDTHVDKLLGKEEAAST
;
A
#
# COMPACT_ATOMS: atom_id res chain seq x y z
N MET A 1 22.51 -60.99 -5.07
CA MET A 1 22.41 -59.59 -4.60
C MET A 1 20.95 -59.22 -4.39
N SER A 2 20.48 -59.23 -3.15
CA SER A 2 19.59 -58.21 -2.54
C SER A 2 19.17 -58.71 -1.17
N TRP A 3 19.95 -58.36 -0.16
CA TRP A 3 19.52 -58.37 1.23
C TRP A 3 18.90 -57.00 1.49
N SER A 4 17.64 -56.93 1.92
CA SER A 4 17.28 -55.96 2.97
C SER A 4 16.05 -56.40 3.77
N ALA A 5 16.05 -55.99 5.04
CA ALA A 5 15.48 -56.70 6.18
C ALA A 5 14.04 -56.29 6.54
N LYS A 6 13.34 -57.24 7.17
CA LYS A 6 12.11 -57.00 7.95
C LYS A 6 12.39 -56.12 9.19
N ARG A 7 11.48 -55.16 9.41
CA ARG A 7 10.98 -54.60 10.70
C ARG A 7 11.82 -53.57 11.47
N ALA A 8 11.27 -52.35 11.54
CA ALA A 8 11.05 -51.53 12.75
C ALA A 8 9.94 -50.53 12.35
N GLY A 9 8.73 -50.50 12.91
CA GLY A 9 8.38 -50.59 14.32
C GLY A 9 8.37 -49.19 14.92
N PHE A 10 7.32 -48.40 14.70
CA PHE A 10 6.82 -47.42 15.68
C PHE A 10 5.45 -46.85 15.23
N GLU A 11 4.38 -47.42 15.78
CA GLU A 11 3.17 -46.64 16.01
C GLU A 11 3.50 -45.64 17.12
N SER A 12 3.24 -44.36 16.89
CA SER A 12 2.95 -43.40 17.96
C SER A 12 2.17 -42.24 17.37
N GLY A 13 0.90 -42.19 17.72
CA GLY A 13 0.11 -40.98 17.56
C GLY A 13 0.74 -39.84 18.33
N SER A 14 0.69 -38.65 17.75
CA SER A 14 0.69 -37.41 18.51
C SER A 14 0.00 -36.35 17.68
N SER A 15 -0.98 -35.71 18.31
CA SER A 15 -1.72 -34.54 17.86
C SER A 15 -0.77 -33.48 17.29
N GLY A 16 -0.72 -33.36 15.97
CA GLY A 16 0.10 -32.37 15.28
C GLY A 16 -0.77 -31.23 14.75
N ASN A 17 -1.10 -30.27 15.61
CA ASN A 17 -1.40 -28.90 15.17
C ASN A 17 -0.12 -28.30 14.58
N SER A 18 0.21 -28.72 13.35
CA SER A 18 1.39 -28.29 12.64
C SER A 18 0.98 -27.37 11.49
N SER A 19 0.46 -26.18 11.82
CA SER A 19 0.48 -25.05 10.88
C SER A 19 1.90 -24.46 10.77
N TRP A 20 2.92 -25.31 10.70
CA TRP A 20 4.31 -24.96 10.38
C TRP A 20 4.46 -24.69 8.87
N GLY A 21 3.72 -23.72 8.33
CA GLY A 21 3.76 -23.49 6.89
C GLY A 21 3.08 -22.24 6.33
N LYS A 22 2.42 -21.42 7.16
CA LYS A 22 2.11 -20.05 6.73
C LYS A 22 3.21 -19.17 7.24
N SER A 23 4.23 -18.94 6.40
CA SER A 23 5.07 -17.76 6.50
C SER A 23 4.12 -16.61 6.80
N ARG A 24 4.26 -15.99 7.98
CA ARG A 24 3.59 -14.73 8.25
C ARG A 24 4.09 -13.81 7.14
N THR A 25 3.26 -13.56 6.14
CA THR A 25 3.51 -12.48 5.20
C THR A 25 3.43 -11.24 6.05
N HIS A 26 4.58 -10.84 6.60
CA HIS A 26 4.77 -9.51 7.13
C HIS A 26 4.39 -8.61 5.96
N ARG A 27 3.20 -7.98 6.06
CA ARG A 27 2.88 -6.85 5.19
C ARG A 27 3.93 -5.81 5.54
N VAL A 28 5.02 -5.81 4.79
CA VAL A 28 5.92 -4.68 4.76
C VAL A 28 5.05 -3.54 4.26
N ALA A 29 4.74 -2.60 5.15
CA ALA A 29 4.01 -1.40 4.82
C ALA A 29 4.96 -0.53 4.00
N TYR A 30 5.06 -0.81 2.70
CA TYR A 30 5.73 0.09 1.77
C TYR A 30 4.90 1.37 1.71
N LEU A 31 5.57 2.51 1.89
CA LEU A 31 4.97 3.80 1.56
C LEU A 31 4.56 3.75 0.09
N SER A 32 3.34 4.18 -0.21
CA SER A 32 2.87 4.28 -1.59
C SER A 32 3.82 5.20 -2.35
N ASP A 33 4.26 4.79 -3.54
CA ASP A 33 4.98 5.70 -4.43
C ASP A 33 4.07 6.85 -4.92
N PHE A 34 4.67 7.86 -5.55
CA PHE A 34 3.96 9.04 -6.06
C PHE A 34 2.79 8.68 -6.98
N TRP A 35 2.96 7.68 -7.86
CA TRP A 35 1.94 7.29 -8.83
C TRP A 35 0.76 6.57 -8.18
N GLN A 36 1.04 5.72 -7.18
CA GLN A 36 0.01 5.07 -6.37
C GLN A 36 -0.78 6.09 -5.55
N TRP A 37 -0.09 7.05 -4.93
CA TRP A 37 -0.75 8.15 -4.21
C TRP A 37 -1.63 8.99 -5.15
N ARG A 38 -1.11 9.38 -6.32
CA ARG A 38 -1.86 10.15 -7.33
C ARG A 38 -3.08 9.37 -7.84
N ALA A 39 -2.94 8.07 -8.09
CA ALA A 39 -4.07 7.23 -8.46
C ALA A 39 -5.13 7.18 -7.34
N GLY A 40 -4.70 7.11 -6.07
CA GLY A 40 -5.57 7.21 -4.90
C GLY A 40 -6.32 8.54 -4.83
N LEU A 41 -5.65 9.65 -5.11
CA LEU A 41 -6.26 10.99 -5.20
C LEU A 41 -7.37 11.02 -6.27
N LEU A 42 -7.07 10.55 -7.48
CA LEU A 42 -8.04 10.51 -8.58
C LEU A 42 -9.23 9.60 -8.26
N ALA A 43 -8.98 8.45 -7.62
CA ALA A 43 -10.03 7.53 -7.19
C ALA A 43 -10.95 8.15 -6.12
N SER A 44 -10.39 8.92 -5.19
CA SER A 44 -11.18 9.66 -4.19
C SER A 44 -12.06 10.73 -4.83
N LEU A 45 -11.52 11.52 -5.77
CA LEU A 45 -12.30 12.51 -6.51
C LEU A 45 -13.44 11.86 -7.31
N ALA A 46 -13.16 10.73 -7.98
CA ALA A 46 -14.17 9.96 -8.70
C ALA A 46 -15.26 9.41 -7.76
N ARG A 47 -14.88 8.92 -6.57
CA ARG A 47 -15.83 8.43 -5.55
C ARG A 47 -16.77 9.53 -5.07
N GLU A 48 -16.29 10.76 -4.98
CA GLU A 48 -17.09 11.92 -4.62
C GLU A 48 -17.88 12.52 -5.80
N ASN A 49 -17.87 11.87 -6.97
CA ASN A 49 -18.48 12.37 -8.21
C ASN A 49 -17.97 13.75 -8.63
N ILE A 50 -16.71 14.06 -8.31
CA ILE A 50 -16.06 15.31 -8.67
C ILE A 50 -15.49 15.18 -10.07
N PRO A 51 -15.93 15.98 -11.06
CA PRO A 51 -15.37 15.92 -12.41
C PRO A 51 -13.90 16.36 -12.40
N VAL A 52 -13.05 15.56 -13.06
CA VAL A 52 -11.62 15.83 -13.18
C VAL A 52 -11.21 15.82 -14.65
N LYS A 53 -10.41 16.82 -15.05
CA LYS A 53 -9.71 16.88 -16.33
C LYS A 53 -8.21 16.81 -16.06
N GLN A 54 -7.50 16.01 -16.85
CA GLN A 54 -6.03 15.98 -16.84
C GLN A 54 -5.53 16.76 -18.06
N GLU A 55 -4.67 17.74 -17.82
CA GLU A 55 -4.02 18.51 -18.88
C GLU A 55 -2.74 17.79 -19.38
N PRO A 56 -2.24 18.11 -20.59
CA PRO A 56 -1.08 17.42 -21.18
C PRO A 56 0.22 17.56 -20.39
N ASP A 57 0.35 18.64 -19.60
CA ASP A 57 1.47 18.91 -18.72
C ASP A 57 1.43 18.08 -17.42
N GLY A 58 0.37 17.29 -17.20
CA GLY A 58 0.14 16.50 -16.00
C GLY A 58 -0.64 17.23 -14.90
N THR A 59 -1.06 18.47 -15.13
CA THR A 59 -1.93 19.23 -14.22
C THR A 59 -3.28 18.54 -14.07
N ILE A 60 -3.75 18.41 -12.83
CA ILE A 60 -5.08 17.88 -12.50
C ILE A 60 -6.01 19.07 -12.25
N VAL A 61 -7.09 19.19 -13.01
CA VAL A 61 -8.12 20.21 -12.80
C VAL A 61 -9.40 19.53 -12.34
N ALA A 62 -9.82 19.83 -11.11
CA ALA A 62 -11.03 19.26 -10.49
C ALA A 62 -12.10 20.34 -10.30
N LYS A 63 -13.37 19.98 -10.52
CA LYS A 63 -14.51 20.89 -10.41
C LYS A 63 -15.30 20.65 -9.13
N PHE A 64 -15.17 21.54 -8.16
CA PHE A 64 -15.89 21.52 -6.89
C PHE A 64 -17.09 22.46 -6.97
N GLY A 65 -18.25 21.94 -7.39
CA GLY A 65 -19.46 22.75 -7.57
C GLY A 65 -19.25 23.80 -8.68
N THR A 66 -19.20 25.09 -8.31
CA THR A 66 -18.94 26.20 -9.23
C THR A 66 -17.45 26.53 -9.39
N GLU A 67 -16.60 26.02 -8.50
CA GLU A 67 -15.17 26.34 -8.50
C GLU A 67 -14.35 25.29 -9.26
N TYR A 68 -13.31 25.75 -9.94
CA TYR A 68 -12.28 24.88 -10.52
C TYR A 68 -11.00 25.05 -9.71
N ARG A 69 -10.40 23.92 -9.34
CA ARG A 69 -9.09 23.88 -8.70
C ARG A 69 -8.13 23.13 -9.59
N ALA A 70 -7.03 23.79 -9.94
CA ALA A 70 -5.92 23.17 -10.66
C ALA A 70 -4.82 22.80 -9.68
N MET A 71 -4.22 21.63 -9.88
CA MET A 71 -3.06 21.15 -9.13
C MET A 71 -1.96 20.80 -10.12
N THR A 72 -0.93 21.63 -10.17
CA THR A 72 0.21 21.44 -11.07
C THR A 72 1.04 20.21 -10.67
N PRO A 73 1.87 19.66 -11.56
CA PRO A 73 2.77 18.54 -11.19
C PRO A 73 3.68 18.86 -9.99
N GLN A 74 4.15 20.11 -9.88
CA GLN A 74 4.96 20.57 -8.76
C GLN A 74 4.17 20.52 -7.45
N GLN A 75 2.95 21.05 -7.43
CA GLN A 75 2.07 20.99 -6.26
C GLN A 75 1.66 19.56 -5.91
N GLN A 76 1.49 18.68 -6.91
CA GLN A 76 1.25 17.26 -6.68
C GLN A 76 2.44 16.63 -5.95
N GLN A 77 3.67 16.95 -6.35
CA GLN A 77 4.89 16.44 -5.69
C GLN A 77 5.02 16.96 -4.27
N GLU A 78 4.82 18.25 -4.03
CA GLU A 78 4.85 18.85 -2.68
C GLU A 78 3.81 18.21 -1.74
N ASN A 79 2.61 17.97 -2.24
CA ASN A 79 1.54 17.30 -1.48
C ASN A 79 1.89 15.84 -1.19
N TYR A 80 2.54 15.15 -2.13
CA TYR A 80 3.02 13.79 -1.92
C TYR A 80 4.13 13.74 -0.87
N ASP A 81 5.12 14.64 -0.94
CA ASP A 81 6.22 14.70 0.03
C ASP A 81 5.66 15.00 1.43
N THR A 82 4.69 15.92 1.53
CA THR A 82 3.96 16.20 2.78
C THR A 82 3.20 14.96 3.28
N HIS A 83 2.55 14.22 2.38
CA HIS A 83 1.85 12.98 2.73
C HIS A 83 2.82 11.92 3.28
N VAL A 84 3.99 11.77 2.65
CA VAL A 84 5.06 10.88 3.13
C VAL A 84 5.58 11.32 4.49
N ASP A 85 5.84 12.60 4.69
CA ASP A 85 6.32 13.13 5.97
C ASP A 85 5.33 12.91 7.12
N LYS A 86 4.02 13.02 6.83
CA LYS A 86 2.94 12.67 7.76
C LYS A 86 2.93 11.19 8.11
N LEU A 87 3.08 10.32 7.12
CA LEU A 87 3.17 8.86 7.35
C LEU A 87 4.43 8.47 8.13
N LEU A 88 5.52 9.23 7.99
CA LEU A 88 6.76 9.06 8.73
C LEU A 88 6.72 9.69 10.13
N GLY A 89 5.62 10.36 10.52
CA GLY A 89 5.46 10.96 11.84
C GLY A 89 6.39 12.15 12.11
N LYS A 90 6.91 12.81 11.06
CA LYS A 90 7.82 13.97 11.21
C LYS A 90 7.10 15.24 11.72
N GLU A 91 5.78 15.23 11.79
CA GLU A 91 4.95 16.39 12.15
C GLU A 91 4.94 16.69 13.67
N GLU A 92 5.42 15.80 14.55
CA GLU A 92 5.34 15.97 16.01
C GLU A 92 6.53 16.70 16.66
N ALA A 93 7.62 17.01 15.95
CA ALA A 93 8.80 17.62 16.57
C ALA A 93 8.75 19.16 16.68
N ALA A 94 7.63 19.81 16.34
CA ALA A 94 7.51 21.28 16.28
C ALA A 94 6.57 21.89 17.34
N SER A 95 6.21 21.14 18.38
CA SER A 95 5.45 21.68 19.53
C SER A 95 5.93 21.06 20.83
N THR A 96 7.05 21.53 21.35
CA THR A 96 7.42 21.40 22.77
C THR A 96 8.26 22.59 23.20
#